data_AF-A0A024GM51-F1
#
_entry.id   AF-A0A024GM51-F1
#
_cell.length_a   1.000
_cell.length_b   1.000
_cell.length_c   1.000
_cell.angle_alpha   90.00
_cell.angle_beta   90.00
_cell.angle_gamma   90.00
#
_symmetry.space_group_name_H-M   'P 1'
#
loop_
_entity.id
_entity.type
_entity.pdbx_description
1 polymer ?
#
loop_
_entity_poly.entity_id
_entity_poly.type
_entity_poly.pdbx_seq_one_letter_code
_entity_poly.pdbx_strand_id
1 'polypeptide(L)'
;MHEEALAQDPSIFDYDAVYDTIHAPKPSNTSQKLSSTQKKPKYINAIMEKAKIREMEHERIRERRLQREREEEEEQYGEKEKLISASYKRKLMERKEWELEDMRLEKQEQTQDVRLRGEEGMAAFYANLTTKNIALGGNIEAATSAYTVKEADETNDKKENVEVKRKRAAEMEDAEIKQNPSEENETEFTSLLADEPSSVKRKKEVEKRSEDVIAAAKARFLARKSERQ
;
A
#
# COMPACT_ATOMS: atom_id res chain seq x y z
N MET A 1 -85.37 -13.78 9.63
CA MET A 1 -84.21 -12.96 9.22
C MET A 1 -83.25 -12.63 10.37
N HIS A 2 -83.63 -11.83 11.38
CA HIS A 2 -82.71 -11.51 12.48
C HIS A 2 -82.44 -12.72 13.41
N GLU A 3 -83.49 -13.44 13.78
CA GLU A 3 -83.38 -14.62 14.65
C GLU A 3 -82.65 -15.80 13.97
N GLU A 4 -82.83 -15.94 12.66
CA GLU A 4 -82.11 -16.96 11.85
C GLU A 4 -80.62 -16.65 11.75
N ALA A 5 -80.24 -15.37 11.69
CA ALA A 5 -78.84 -14.94 11.68
C ALA A 5 -78.16 -15.20 13.03
N LEU A 6 -78.85 -14.92 14.14
CA LEU A 6 -78.35 -15.20 15.49
C LEU A 6 -78.22 -16.70 15.79
N ALA A 7 -79.08 -17.55 15.21
CA ALA A 7 -79.01 -19.00 15.37
C ALA A 7 -77.80 -19.62 14.65
N GLN A 8 -77.32 -18.99 13.58
CA GLN A 8 -76.15 -19.44 12.83
C GLN A 8 -74.84 -18.97 13.47
N ASP A 9 -74.77 -17.70 13.88
CA ASP A 9 -73.62 -17.16 14.59
C ASP A 9 -74.07 -16.06 15.59
N PRO A 10 -73.90 -16.28 16.91
CA PRO A 10 -74.27 -15.29 17.91
C PRO A 10 -73.37 -14.04 17.91
N SER A 11 -72.20 -14.09 17.26
CA SER A 11 -71.25 -12.96 17.18
C SER A 11 -71.41 -12.10 15.93
N ILE A 12 -72.40 -12.39 15.08
CA ILE A 12 -72.52 -11.76 13.75
C ILE A 12 -72.72 -10.24 13.77
N PHE A 13 -73.12 -9.66 14.91
CA PHE A 13 -73.28 -8.23 15.11
C PHE A 13 -72.22 -7.61 16.05
N ASP A 14 -71.20 -8.38 16.45
CA ASP A 14 -70.12 -7.91 17.32
C ASP A 14 -69.04 -7.16 16.52
N TYR A 15 -69.39 -5.95 16.09
CA TYR A 15 -68.50 -5.09 15.28
C TYR A 15 -67.34 -4.48 16.09
N ASP A 16 -67.44 -4.44 17.42
CA ASP A 16 -66.45 -3.78 18.28
C ASP A 16 -65.23 -4.67 18.55
N ALA A 17 -65.41 -6.00 18.57
CA ALA A 17 -64.32 -6.96 18.81
C ALA A 17 -63.16 -6.88 17.79
N VAL A 18 -63.41 -6.38 16.58
CA VAL A 18 -62.39 -6.26 15.52
C VAL A 18 -61.72 -4.87 15.53
N TYR A 19 -62.28 -3.89 16.24
CA TYR A 19 -61.78 -2.50 16.25
C TYR A 19 -60.33 -2.42 16.73
N ASP A 20 -60.03 -3.10 17.84
CA ASP A 20 -58.69 -3.15 18.44
C ASP A 20 -57.67 -3.84 17.52
N THR A 21 -58.10 -4.82 16.71
CA THR A 21 -57.19 -5.51 15.78
C THR A 21 -56.86 -4.66 14.54
N ILE A 22 -57.83 -3.87 14.07
CA ILE A 22 -57.66 -2.96 12.92
C ILE A 22 -56.86 -1.72 13.32
N HIS A 23 -57.08 -1.21 14.54
CA HIS A 23 -56.38 -0.04 15.07
C HIS A 23 -55.13 -0.39 15.88
N ALA A 24 -54.85 -1.68 16.07
CA ALA A 24 -53.59 -2.12 16.67
C ALA A 24 -52.43 -1.49 15.89
N PRO A 25 -51.54 -0.75 16.56
CA PRO A 25 -50.35 -0.23 15.90
C PRO A 25 -49.56 -1.42 15.38
N LYS A 26 -49.28 -1.44 14.07
CA LYS A 26 -48.40 -2.44 13.46
C LYS A 26 -47.14 -2.57 14.31
N PRO A 27 -46.68 -3.78 14.67
CA PRO A 27 -45.49 -3.93 15.50
C PRO A 27 -44.36 -3.16 14.83
N SER A 28 -43.94 -2.08 15.48
CA SER A 28 -42.88 -1.27 14.93
C SER A 28 -41.64 -2.14 14.94
N ASN A 29 -41.08 -2.46 13.77
CA ASN A 29 -39.76 -3.08 13.63
C ASN A 29 -38.66 -2.08 14.05
N THR A 30 -38.79 -1.47 15.23
CA THR A 30 -37.86 -0.52 15.84
C THR A 30 -36.54 -1.19 16.19
N SER A 31 -36.56 -2.49 16.49
CA SER A 31 -35.36 -3.32 16.64
C SER A 31 -34.48 -3.35 15.38
N GLN A 32 -35.08 -3.31 14.17
CA GLN A 32 -34.30 -3.23 12.92
C GLN A 32 -33.70 -1.84 12.67
N LYS A 33 -34.34 -0.75 13.13
CA LYS A 33 -33.83 0.61 12.92
C LYS A 33 -32.68 0.98 13.86
N LEU A 34 -32.64 0.44 15.07
CA LEU A 34 -31.51 0.61 16.01
C LEU A 34 -30.20 -0.05 15.51
N SER A 35 -30.28 -0.96 14.54
CA SER A 35 -29.09 -1.51 13.85
C SER A 35 -28.48 -0.53 12.84
N SER A 36 -29.18 0.54 12.43
CA SER A 36 -28.68 1.48 11.42
C SER A 36 -27.72 2.52 11.99
N THR A 37 -27.78 2.80 13.30
CA THR A 37 -26.92 3.76 14.00
C THR A 37 -25.49 3.26 14.21
N GLN A 38 -25.20 1.98 13.97
CA GLN A 38 -23.84 1.41 14.01
C GLN A 38 -23.28 1.04 12.63
N LYS A 39 -23.94 1.43 11.53
CA LYS A 39 -23.46 1.12 10.18
C LYS A 39 -22.27 2.02 9.84
N LYS A 40 -21.05 1.51 10.06
CA LYS A 40 -19.83 2.13 9.53
C LYS A 40 -20.00 2.38 8.02
N PRO A 41 -19.52 3.51 7.51
CA PRO A 41 -19.60 3.79 6.08
C PRO A 41 -18.84 2.72 5.30
N LYS A 42 -19.47 2.25 4.22
CA LYS A 42 -19.05 1.07 3.44
C LYS A 42 -17.60 1.12 2.92
N TYR A 43 -17.06 2.31 2.69
CA TYR A 43 -15.77 2.49 2.01
C TYR A 43 -14.68 3.12 2.88
N ILE A 44 -14.97 3.53 4.13
CA ILE A 44 -13.99 4.29 4.92
C ILE A 44 -12.72 3.48 5.18
N ASN A 45 -12.86 2.19 5.51
CA ASN A 45 -11.72 1.33 5.78
C ASN A 45 -10.84 1.18 4.54
N ALA A 46 -11.44 0.92 3.38
CA ALA A 46 -10.71 0.81 2.11
C ALA A 46 -9.99 2.12 1.73
N ILE A 47 -10.59 3.28 2.02
CA ILE A 47 -9.94 4.57 1.79
C ILE A 47 -8.75 4.75 2.73
N MET A 48 -8.91 4.42 4.01
CA MET A 48 -7.84 4.51 5.01
C MET A 48 -6.69 3.54 4.70
N GLU A 49 -6.99 2.32 4.27
CA GLU A 49 -6.00 1.33 3.81
C GLU A 49 -5.22 1.84 2.60
N LYS A 50 -5.92 2.38 1.59
CA LYS A 50 -5.27 2.97 0.41
C LYS A 50 -4.42 4.19 0.75
N ALA A 51 -4.85 5.00 1.72
CA ALA A 51 -4.06 6.13 2.21
C ALA A 51 -2.75 5.64 2.83
N LYS A 52 -2.81 4.63 3.71
CA LYS A 52 -1.61 4.00 4.30
C LYS A 52 -0.68 3.41 3.24
N ILE A 53 -1.21 2.69 2.25
CA ILE A 53 -0.41 2.14 1.15
C ILE A 53 0.32 3.27 0.40
N ARG A 54 -0.36 4.39 0.16
CA ARG A 54 0.24 5.55 -0.51
C ARG A 54 1.32 6.21 0.36
N GLU A 55 1.12 6.31 1.67
CA GLU A 55 2.15 6.82 2.59
C GLU A 55 3.42 5.97 2.53
N MET A 56 3.28 4.64 2.58
CA MET A 56 4.41 3.71 2.44
C MET A 56 5.12 3.88 1.09
N GLU A 57 4.37 4.04 0.00
CA GLU A 57 4.98 4.25 -1.33
C GLU A 57 5.71 5.59 -1.41
N HIS A 58 5.15 6.66 -0.82
CA HIS A 58 5.83 7.96 -0.76
C HIS A 58 7.12 7.90 0.07
N GLU A 59 7.15 7.11 1.15
CA GLU A 59 8.36 6.85 1.92
C GLU A 59 9.40 6.12 1.08
N ARG A 60 9.02 5.04 0.37
CA ARG A 60 9.91 4.31 -0.55
C ARG A 60 10.50 5.21 -1.62
N ILE A 61 9.69 6.06 -2.24
CA ILE A 61 10.15 7.01 -3.26
C ILE A 61 11.16 8.01 -2.68
N ARG A 62 10.86 8.57 -1.49
CA ARG A 62 11.79 9.49 -0.81
C ARG A 62 13.11 8.81 -0.48
N GLU A 63 13.07 7.57 -0.03
CA GLU A 63 14.29 6.81 0.28
C GLU A 63 15.12 6.49 -0.96
N ARG A 64 14.50 6.06 -2.06
CA ARG A 64 15.21 5.85 -3.34
C ARG A 64 15.83 7.14 -3.86
N ARG A 65 15.13 8.26 -3.73
CA ARG A 65 15.67 9.58 -4.08
C ARG A 65 16.90 9.90 -3.24
N LEU A 66 16.80 9.74 -1.92
CA LEU A 66 17.91 10.01 -1.01
C LEU A 66 19.09 9.07 -1.25
N GLN A 67 18.83 7.83 -1.65
CA GLN A 67 19.88 6.89 -2.04
C GLN A 67 20.64 7.34 -3.29
N ARG A 68 19.91 7.82 -4.30
CA ARG A 68 20.53 8.39 -5.51
C ARG A 68 21.39 9.62 -5.19
N GLU A 69 20.88 10.52 -4.35
CA GLU A 69 21.63 11.70 -3.90
C GLU A 69 22.93 11.28 -3.17
N ARG A 70 22.90 10.21 -2.37
CA ARG A 70 24.13 9.66 -1.75
C ARG A 70 25.10 9.04 -2.74
N GLU A 71 24.61 8.37 -3.78
CA GLU A 71 25.46 7.78 -4.83
C GLU A 71 26.17 8.89 -5.62
N GLU A 72 25.49 10.00 -5.90
CA GLU A 72 26.07 11.19 -6.53
C GLU A 72 27.12 11.88 -5.63
N GLU A 73 26.86 11.97 -4.32
CA GLU A 73 27.85 12.47 -3.34
C GLU A 73 29.04 11.51 -3.20
N GLU A 74 28.79 10.20 -3.24
CA GLU A 74 29.83 9.17 -3.19
C GLU A 74 30.75 9.23 -4.42
N GLU A 75 30.22 9.54 -5.60
CA GLU A 75 31.05 9.77 -6.79
C GLU A 75 32.01 10.96 -6.61
N GLN A 76 31.62 11.96 -5.81
CA GLN A 76 32.42 13.17 -5.56
C GLN A 76 33.34 13.07 -4.33
N TYR A 77 32.96 12.26 -3.33
CA TYR A 77 33.63 12.20 -2.02
C TYR A 77 34.00 10.77 -1.59
N GLY A 78 34.00 9.82 -2.52
CA GLY A 78 34.23 8.39 -2.27
C GLY A 78 35.62 8.05 -1.72
N GLU A 79 36.57 8.99 -1.77
CA GLU A 79 37.89 8.83 -1.16
C GLU A 79 37.87 8.89 0.38
N LYS A 80 36.76 9.32 1.00
CA LYS A 80 36.63 9.42 2.47
C LYS A 80 36.07 8.14 3.09
N GLU A 81 36.48 7.88 4.32
CA GLU A 81 35.97 6.76 5.12
C GLU A 81 34.48 6.93 5.43
N LYS A 82 33.72 5.82 5.34
CA LYS A 82 32.28 5.79 5.63
C LYS A 82 32.00 5.04 6.92
N LEU A 83 31.60 5.77 7.97
CA LEU A 83 31.22 5.19 9.24
C LEU A 83 29.70 5.00 9.30
N ILE A 84 29.26 3.75 9.39
CA ILE A 84 27.85 3.37 9.40
C ILE A 84 27.40 3.13 10.85
N SER A 85 26.52 4.00 11.36
CA SER A 85 25.89 3.83 12.69
C SER A 85 24.96 2.61 12.73
N ALA A 86 24.77 2.02 13.92
CA ALA A 86 23.88 0.88 14.13
C ALA A 86 22.44 1.13 13.64
N SER A 87 21.93 2.35 13.81
CA SER A 87 20.60 2.75 13.33
C SER A 87 20.50 2.70 11.79
N TYR A 88 21.56 3.10 11.09
CA TYR A 88 21.62 3.07 9.63
C TYR A 88 21.76 1.64 9.11
N LYS A 89 22.51 0.77 9.80
CA LYS A 89 22.55 -0.67 9.51
C LYS A 89 21.14 -1.28 9.57
N ARG A 90 20.34 -0.95 10.59
CA ARG A 90 18.95 -1.41 10.72
C ARG A 90 18.08 -0.94 9.54
N LYS A 91 18.17 0.33 9.15
CA LYS A 91 17.46 0.86 7.96
C LYS A 91 17.88 0.21 6.64
N LEU A 92 19.16 -0.14 6.51
CA LEU A 92 19.66 -0.83 5.32
C LEU A 92 19.08 -2.24 5.21
N MET A 93 18.92 -2.94 6.35
CA MET A 93 18.28 -4.26 6.39
C MET A 93 16.79 -4.16 6.07
N GLU A 94 16.07 -3.22 6.69
CA GLU A 94 14.65 -2.97 6.42
C GLU A 94 14.39 -2.69 4.92
N ARG A 95 15.24 -1.87 4.29
CA ARG A 95 15.15 -1.61 2.85
C ARG A 95 15.36 -2.86 2.00
N LYS A 96 16.36 -3.69 2.34
CA LYS A 96 16.61 -4.96 1.64
C LYS A 96 15.42 -5.91 1.78
N GLU A 97 14.76 -5.94 2.94
CA GLU A 97 13.55 -6.74 3.13
C GLU A 97 12.42 -6.26 2.21
N TRP A 98 12.23 -4.95 2.05
CA TRP A 98 11.25 -4.40 1.10
C TRP A 98 11.59 -4.73 -0.35
N GLU A 99 12.85 -4.64 -0.75
CA GLU A 99 13.29 -5.00 -2.11
C GLU A 99 13.06 -6.49 -2.41
N LEU A 100 13.33 -7.36 -1.43
CA LEU A 100 13.07 -8.80 -1.57
C LEU A 100 11.58 -9.11 -1.68
N GLU A 101 10.74 -8.43 -0.91
CA GLU A 101 9.29 -8.61 -0.97
C GLU A 101 8.70 -8.09 -2.28
N ASP A 102 9.12 -6.91 -2.74
CA ASP A 102 8.75 -6.39 -4.06
C ASP A 102 9.20 -7.35 -5.16
N MET A 103 10.41 -7.91 -5.06
CA MET A 103 10.92 -8.91 -6.01
C MET A 103 10.14 -10.22 -5.98
N ARG A 104 9.66 -10.64 -4.81
CA ARG A 104 8.81 -11.83 -4.66
C ARG A 104 7.45 -11.60 -5.33
N LEU A 105 6.84 -10.45 -5.09
CA LEU A 105 5.57 -10.06 -5.70
C LEU A 105 5.69 -9.92 -7.22
N GLU A 106 6.76 -9.28 -7.72
CA GLU A 106 7.01 -9.16 -9.15
C GLU A 106 7.19 -10.53 -9.80
N LYS A 107 7.93 -11.45 -9.18
CA LYS A 107 8.03 -12.84 -9.68
C LYS A 107 6.68 -13.53 -9.72
N GLN A 108 5.83 -13.35 -8.70
CA GLN A 108 4.48 -13.90 -8.71
C GLN A 108 3.64 -13.32 -9.83
N GLU A 109 3.66 -12.00 -10.01
CA GLU A 109 2.94 -11.32 -11.09
C GLU A 109 3.43 -11.79 -12.46
N GLN A 110 4.75 -11.84 -12.69
CA GLN A 110 5.34 -12.36 -13.92
C GLN A 110 4.94 -13.80 -14.17
N THR A 111 4.95 -14.65 -13.14
CA THR A 111 4.50 -16.04 -13.29
C THR A 111 3.00 -16.14 -13.55
N GLN A 112 2.19 -15.15 -13.19
CA GLN A 112 0.74 -15.13 -13.42
C GLN A 112 0.33 -14.31 -14.65
N ASP A 113 1.26 -13.62 -15.29
CA ASP A 113 0.99 -12.80 -16.47
C ASP A 113 0.55 -13.71 -17.63
N VAL A 114 -0.69 -13.49 -18.05
CA VAL A 114 -1.34 -14.20 -19.14
C VAL A 114 -0.59 -13.99 -20.46
N ARG A 115 0.05 -12.82 -20.65
CA ARG A 115 0.83 -12.52 -21.87
C ARG A 115 2.08 -13.39 -22.00
N LEU A 116 2.74 -13.66 -20.87
CA LEU A 116 3.95 -14.47 -20.82
C LEU A 116 3.65 -15.96 -20.91
N ARG A 117 2.45 -16.39 -20.48
CA ARG A 117 2.00 -17.80 -20.47
C ARG A 117 1.45 -18.33 -21.79
N GLY A 118 1.34 -17.51 -22.84
CA GLY A 118 0.84 -17.95 -24.15
C GLY A 118 -0.56 -18.57 -24.10
N GLU A 119 -0.78 -19.65 -24.86
CA GLU A 119 -2.09 -20.31 -25.02
C GLU A 119 -2.65 -20.89 -23.71
N GLU A 120 -1.79 -21.47 -22.86
CA GLU A 120 -2.17 -21.99 -21.54
C GLU A 120 -2.58 -20.88 -20.57
N GLY A 121 -1.96 -19.70 -20.70
CA GLY A 121 -2.32 -18.52 -19.93
C GLY A 121 -3.77 -18.09 -20.16
N MET A 122 -4.18 -18.04 -21.43
CA MET A 122 -5.55 -17.67 -21.80
C MET A 122 -6.56 -18.71 -21.31
N ALA A 123 -6.26 -20.00 -21.47
CA ALA A 123 -7.12 -21.07 -20.97
C ALA A 123 -7.32 -21.00 -19.45
N ALA A 124 -6.24 -20.74 -18.69
CA ALA A 124 -6.31 -20.57 -17.23
C ALA A 124 -7.11 -19.32 -16.82
N PHE A 125 -6.97 -18.21 -17.57
CA PHE A 125 -7.77 -17.01 -17.36
C PHE A 125 -9.27 -17.29 -17.56
N TYR A 126 -9.66 -17.94 -18.66
CA TYR A 126 -11.06 -18.27 -18.92
C TYR A 126 -11.61 -19.30 -17.93
N ALA A 127 -10.82 -20.27 -17.51
CA ALA A 127 -11.20 -21.21 -16.45
C ALA A 127 -11.46 -20.47 -15.12
N ASN A 128 -10.60 -19.51 -14.76
CA ASN A 128 -10.80 -18.70 -13.57
C ASN A 128 -12.06 -17.81 -13.68
N LEU A 129 -12.29 -17.21 -14.87
CA LEU A 129 -13.45 -16.38 -15.15
C LEU A 129 -14.77 -17.16 -15.08
N THR A 130 -14.81 -18.42 -15.51
CA THR A 130 -16.05 -19.22 -15.47
C THR A 130 -16.30 -19.86 -14.11
N THR A 131 -15.23 -20.25 -13.39
CA THR A 131 -15.37 -21.01 -12.13
C THR A 131 -15.40 -20.14 -10.88
N LYS A 132 -14.60 -19.06 -10.82
CA LYS A 132 -14.43 -18.23 -9.61
C LYS A 132 -15.10 -16.87 -9.70
N ASN A 133 -15.59 -16.46 -10.87
CA ASN A 133 -16.29 -15.18 -11.00
C ASN A 133 -17.71 -15.27 -10.44
N ILE A 134 -18.02 -14.42 -9.47
CA ILE A 134 -19.34 -14.36 -8.81
C ILE A 134 -20.46 -14.06 -9.82
N ALA A 135 -20.21 -13.20 -10.81
CA ALA A 135 -21.23 -12.81 -11.78
C ALA A 135 -21.60 -13.97 -12.74
N LEU A 136 -20.72 -14.94 -12.94
CA LEU A 136 -20.98 -16.14 -13.74
C LEU A 136 -21.48 -17.34 -12.89
N GLY A 137 -21.82 -17.12 -11.61
CA GLY A 137 -22.32 -18.17 -10.71
C GLY A 137 -21.24 -18.84 -9.85
N GLY A 138 -20.04 -18.27 -9.79
CA GLY A 138 -18.98 -18.71 -8.88
C GLY A 138 -19.32 -18.45 -7.40
N ASN A 139 -18.75 -19.27 -6.51
CA ASN A 139 -19.00 -19.16 -5.07
C ASN A 139 -18.44 -17.84 -4.50
N ILE A 140 -19.27 -17.13 -3.73
CA ILE A 140 -18.94 -15.85 -3.06
C ILE A 140 -17.78 -16.03 -2.08
N GLU A 141 -17.65 -17.20 -1.45
CA GLU A 141 -16.60 -17.51 -0.48
C GLU A 141 -15.22 -17.72 -1.13
N ALA A 142 -15.21 -18.25 -2.36
CA ALA A 142 -13.98 -18.47 -3.12
C ALA A 142 -13.53 -17.22 -3.91
N ALA A 143 -14.34 -16.15 -3.88
CA ALA A 143 -14.13 -14.98 -4.69
C ALA A 143 -13.25 -13.94 -3.98
N THR A 144 -12.06 -13.73 -4.55
CA THR A 144 -11.09 -12.72 -4.12
C THR A 144 -11.41 -11.38 -4.79
N SER A 145 -12.50 -10.72 -4.41
CA SER A 145 -12.78 -9.36 -4.89
C SER A 145 -12.56 -8.34 -3.77
N ALA A 146 -12.11 -7.14 -4.12
CA ALA A 146 -11.95 -6.03 -3.17
C ALA A 146 -13.26 -5.64 -2.43
N TYR A 147 -14.40 -6.20 -2.85
CA TYR A 147 -15.72 -5.95 -2.27
C TYR A 147 -16.21 -7.12 -1.38
N THR A 148 -15.72 -8.34 -1.62
CA THR A 148 -16.09 -9.55 -0.87
C THR A 148 -15.08 -9.93 0.21
N VAL A 149 -14.15 -9.03 0.54
CA VAL A 149 -13.34 -9.14 1.75
C VAL A 149 -14.28 -9.02 2.97
N LYS A 150 -15.00 -10.11 3.26
CA LYS A 150 -15.25 -10.48 4.65
C LYS A 150 -13.89 -10.53 5.29
N GLU A 151 -13.77 -9.90 6.45
CA GLU A 151 -12.63 -9.95 7.36
C GLU A 151 -11.91 -11.29 7.19
N ALA A 152 -10.86 -11.31 6.35
CA ALA A 152 -10.10 -12.52 6.13
C ALA A 152 -9.45 -12.80 7.48
N ASP A 153 -9.77 -13.96 8.05
CA ASP A 153 -9.21 -14.43 9.30
C ASP A 153 -7.72 -14.08 9.36
N GLU A 154 -7.38 -13.10 10.20
CA GLU A 154 -6.02 -12.60 10.42
C GLU A 154 -5.11 -13.64 11.10
N THR A 155 -5.53 -14.90 11.17
CA THR A 155 -4.99 -15.89 12.11
C THR A 155 -3.90 -16.77 11.52
N ASN A 156 -3.68 -16.78 10.20
CA ASN A 156 -2.64 -17.62 9.58
C ASN A 156 -1.41 -16.83 9.09
N ASP A 157 -1.58 -15.72 8.36
CA ASP A 157 -0.44 -14.95 7.83
C ASP A 157 0.34 -14.19 8.92
N LYS A 158 -0.29 -13.86 10.07
CA LYS A 158 0.40 -13.24 11.20
C LYS A 158 1.31 -14.22 11.95
N LYS A 159 1.04 -15.53 11.94
CA LYS A 159 1.83 -16.51 12.73
C LYS A 159 3.20 -16.77 12.12
N GLU A 160 3.30 -16.90 10.80
CA GLU A 160 4.60 -17.05 10.13
C GLU A 160 5.45 -15.79 10.22
N ASN A 161 4.86 -14.60 10.09
CA ASN A 161 5.59 -13.34 10.10
C ASN A 161 6.05 -12.93 11.53
N VAL A 162 5.28 -13.26 12.57
CA VAL A 162 5.68 -13.03 13.98
C VAL A 162 6.81 -13.97 14.40
N GLU A 163 6.83 -15.22 13.93
CA GLU A 163 7.89 -16.17 14.28
C GLU A 163 9.22 -15.84 13.58
N VAL A 164 9.19 -15.38 12.33
CA VAL A 164 10.39 -14.91 11.62
C VAL A 164 10.94 -13.62 12.22
N LYS A 165 10.07 -12.68 12.63
CA LYS A 165 10.51 -11.44 13.33
C LYS A 165 11.08 -11.71 14.72
N ARG A 166 10.53 -12.66 15.47
CA ARG A 166 11.06 -13.05 16.80
C ARG A 166 12.41 -13.75 16.72
N LYS A 167 12.61 -14.63 15.72
CA LYS A 167 13.91 -15.29 15.49
C LYS A 167 15.01 -14.30 15.06
N ARG A 168 14.68 -13.32 14.22
CA ARG A 168 15.64 -12.27 13.79
C ARG A 168 15.95 -11.23 14.86
N ALA A 169 15.00 -10.90 15.75
CA ALA A 169 15.25 -10.01 16.87
C ALA A 169 16.20 -10.64 17.91
N ALA A 170 16.07 -11.94 18.18
CA ALA A 170 16.99 -12.68 19.05
C ALA A 170 18.42 -12.74 18.50
N GLU A 171 18.59 -12.94 17.17
CA GLU A 171 19.90 -12.89 16.52
C GLU A 171 20.57 -11.50 16.58
N MET A 172 19.80 -10.42 16.68
CA MET A 172 20.35 -9.06 16.84
C MET A 172 20.76 -8.74 18.27
N GLU A 173 20.07 -9.27 19.29
CA GLU A 173 20.48 -9.13 20.71
C GLU A 173 21.78 -9.89 20.99
N ASP A 174 21.94 -11.09 20.43
CA ASP A 174 23.17 -11.90 20.59
C ASP A 174 24.40 -11.27 19.89
N ALA A 175 24.18 -10.44 18.88
CA ALA A 175 25.23 -9.68 18.20
C ALA A 175 25.66 -8.41 18.97
N GLU A 176 24.80 -7.87 19.84
CA GLU A 176 25.05 -6.66 20.63
C GLU A 176 25.86 -6.97 21.92
N ILE A 177 25.82 -8.21 22.42
CA ILE A 177 26.51 -8.62 23.67
C ILE A 177 28.00 -8.97 23.47
N LYS A 178 28.48 -9.17 22.23
CA LYS A 178 29.89 -9.59 21.97
C LYS A 178 30.86 -8.48 21.58
N GLN A 179 30.44 -7.21 21.55
CA GLN A 179 31.33 -6.09 21.20
C GLN A 179 31.23 -4.96 22.22
N ASN A 180 31.76 -5.22 23.42
CA ASN A 180 32.36 -4.18 24.25
C ASN A 180 33.78 -4.65 24.61
N PRO A 181 34.79 -3.91 24.14
CA PRO A 181 35.75 -3.36 25.07
C PRO A 181 35.81 -1.84 24.90
N SER A 182 35.60 -1.18 26.03
CA SER A 182 36.08 0.17 26.33
C SER A 182 37.51 0.38 25.84
N GLU A 183 37.79 1.51 25.19
CA GLU A 183 38.95 2.34 25.52
C GLU A 183 38.88 3.68 24.77
N GLU A 184 39.00 4.74 25.57
CA GLU A 184 39.21 6.14 25.20
C GLU A 184 40.48 6.28 24.36
N ASN A 185 40.51 7.22 23.41
CA ASN A 185 41.70 8.03 23.11
C ASN A 185 41.35 9.17 22.15
N GLU A 186 41.31 10.38 22.72
CA GLU A 186 41.51 11.62 22.00
C GLU A 186 42.93 11.65 21.42
N THR A 187 43.10 12.09 20.17
CA THR A 187 44.27 12.88 19.79
C THR A 187 43.95 13.72 18.56
N GLU A 188 44.16 15.02 18.74
CA GLU A 188 44.23 16.03 17.71
C GLU A 188 45.39 15.71 16.75
N PHE A 189 45.17 15.84 15.43
CA PHE A 189 46.27 16.01 14.48
C PHE A 189 45.97 17.18 13.54
N THR A 190 46.84 18.16 13.65
CA THR A 190 46.83 19.48 13.04
C THR A 190 47.11 19.48 11.54
N SER A 191 46.45 20.43 10.87
CA SER A 191 46.83 21.17 9.65
C SER A 191 48.06 20.73 8.85
N LEU A 192 47.94 20.65 7.53
CA LEU A 192 48.87 21.26 6.57
C LEU A 192 48.20 21.45 5.18
N LEU A 193 48.38 22.66 4.63
CA LEU A 193 48.00 23.13 3.29
C LEU A 193 48.92 22.54 2.20
N ALA A 194 48.40 22.34 0.97
CA ALA A 194 48.84 23.02 -0.26
C ALA A 194 48.32 22.38 -1.58
N ASP A 195 47.74 23.23 -2.43
CA ASP A 195 47.51 23.28 -3.89
C ASP A 195 47.53 22.04 -4.82
N GLU A 196 46.53 21.97 -5.72
CA GLU A 196 46.68 21.73 -7.18
C GLU A 196 45.37 22.13 -7.96
N PRO A 197 45.43 22.93 -9.06
CA PRO A 197 44.27 23.56 -9.70
C PRO A 197 43.73 22.80 -10.93
N SER A 198 43.07 21.64 -10.75
CA SER A 198 42.48 20.88 -11.89
C SER A 198 40.94 20.82 -11.93
N SER A 199 40.24 21.11 -10.83
CA SER A 199 38.78 20.92 -10.72
C SER A 199 37.94 22.07 -11.32
N VAL A 200 38.51 23.28 -11.42
CA VAL A 200 37.78 24.48 -11.91
C VAL A 200 37.55 24.45 -13.43
N LYS A 201 38.44 23.80 -14.21
CA LYS A 201 38.31 23.74 -15.68
C LYS A 201 37.14 22.85 -16.12
N ARG A 202 36.89 21.73 -15.41
CA ARG A 202 35.82 20.78 -15.74
C ARG A 202 34.42 21.34 -15.43
N LYS A 203 34.25 22.08 -14.32
CA LYS A 203 32.98 22.74 -13.99
C LYS A 203 32.57 23.80 -15.03
N LYS A 204 33.52 24.62 -15.49
CA LYS A 204 33.28 25.61 -16.55
C LYS A 204 32.89 24.99 -17.90
N GLU A 205 33.32 23.77 -18.19
CA GLU A 205 32.99 23.11 -19.47
C GLU A 205 31.57 22.52 -19.45
N VAL A 206 31.13 21.98 -18.30
CA VAL A 206 29.76 21.46 -18.13
C VAL A 206 28.73 22.60 -18.13
N GLU A 207 29.03 23.73 -17.49
CA GLU A 207 28.16 24.91 -17.51
C GLU A 207 28.00 25.47 -18.93
N LYS A 208 29.08 25.60 -19.70
CA LYS A 208 29.02 26.04 -21.11
C LYS A 208 28.15 25.11 -21.97
N ARG A 209 28.29 23.79 -21.82
CA ARG A 209 27.44 22.82 -22.55
C ARG A 209 25.97 22.96 -22.17
N SER A 210 25.65 23.27 -20.92
CA SER A 210 24.26 23.49 -20.47
C SER A 210 23.66 24.77 -21.04
N GLU A 211 24.44 25.85 -21.11
CA GLU A 211 24.04 27.13 -21.69
C GLU A 211 23.81 27.02 -23.20
N ASP A 212 24.68 26.29 -23.90
CA ASP A 212 24.55 26.04 -25.35
C ASP A 212 23.27 25.26 -25.70
N VAL A 213 22.90 24.27 -24.87
CA VAL A 213 21.65 23.51 -25.02
C VAL A 213 20.43 24.42 -24.81
N ILE A 214 20.48 25.30 -23.81
CA ILE A 214 19.41 26.27 -23.53
C ILE A 214 19.28 27.29 -24.67
N ALA A 215 20.39 27.77 -25.22
CA ALA A 215 20.40 28.69 -26.36
C ALA A 215 19.82 28.04 -27.62
N ALA A 216 20.19 26.80 -27.92
CA ALA A 216 19.64 26.03 -29.05
C ALA A 216 18.13 25.78 -28.91
N ALA A 217 17.64 25.49 -27.70
CA ALA A 217 16.22 25.33 -27.42
C ALA A 217 15.43 26.64 -27.64
N LYS A 218 15.98 27.78 -27.18
CA LYS A 218 15.38 29.11 -27.39
C LYS A 218 15.33 29.48 -28.87
N ALA A 219 16.39 29.23 -29.64
CA ALA A 219 16.43 29.51 -31.07
C ALA A 219 15.37 28.70 -31.85
N ARG A 220 15.23 27.40 -31.55
CA ARG A 220 14.20 26.53 -32.15
C ARG A 220 12.78 27.01 -31.82
N PHE A 221 12.56 27.47 -30.59
CA PHE A 221 11.27 28.02 -30.18
C PHE A 221 10.94 29.31 -30.94
N LEU A 222 11.91 30.21 -31.09
CA LEU A 222 11.72 31.47 -31.83
C LEU A 222 11.47 31.22 -33.32
N ALA A 223 12.20 30.29 -33.95
CA ALA A 223 11.96 29.89 -35.35
C ALA A 223 10.54 29.34 -35.55
N ARG A 224 10.09 28.46 -34.65
CA ARG A 224 8.71 27.92 -34.69
C ARG A 224 7.66 28.99 -34.45
N LYS A 225 8.00 30.04 -33.69
CA LYS A 225 7.10 31.17 -33.42
C LYS A 225 7.01 32.12 -34.61
N SER A 226 8.12 32.37 -35.32
CA SER A 226 8.12 33.19 -36.53
C SER A 226 7.44 32.51 -37.72
N GLU A 227 7.44 31.18 -37.80
CA GLU A 227 6.72 30.43 -38.84
C GLU A 227 5.19 30.38 -38.61
N ARG A 228 4.72 30.75 -37.41
CA ARG A 228 3.29 30.74 -37.03
C ARG A 228 2.62 32.12 -37.14
N GLN A 229 3.37 33.17 -37.45
CA GLN A 229 2.84 34.51 -37.76
C GLN A 229 2.91 34.75 -39.26
#